data_AF-A0A1Q6GWI0-F1
#
_entry.id   AF-A0A1Q6GWI0-F1
#
_cell.length_a   1.000
_cell.length_b   1.000
_cell.length_c   1.000
_cell.angle_alpha   90.00
_cell.angle_beta   90.00
_cell.angle_gamma   90.00
#
_symmetry.space_group_name_H-M   'P 1'
#
loop_
_entity.id
_entity.type
_entity.pdbx_description
1 polymer ?
#
loop_
_entity_poly.entity_id
_entity_poly.type
_entity_poly.pdbx_seq_one_letter_code
_entity_poly.pdbx_strand_id
1 'polypeptide(L)'
;MIKIKEKKDCCGCGACAQKCPLKCITLITDSEGFLYPETDTSKCVQCGLCIKVCPVINQKKGRLPLECKAAQNLNKNELSHSSSGGLFIILAKYVLSQGGIIVGAVFDKNWNVKHVTSQNYDIISKMMGSKYVQSNTAKTYIETEKYLKKGILVLYTGTPCQIAGLKLFLRKEYSNLITVDFICHGVPSPLVWERYLQELNIKSVDNIDFRNKTERGWKNFSFVLKKKCYNSKDSLIICSEKHHNNLFMKAFLSNLILRPSCYNCPSKELKSGSDITIADFWSIEKVLP
;
A
#
# COMPACT_ATOMS: atom_id res chain seq x y z
N MET A 1 -2.74 -0.24 27.64
CA MET A 1 -1.79 0.05 26.54
C MET A 1 -1.86 -1.07 25.50
N ILE A 2 -1.38 -0.85 24.27
CA ILE A 2 -1.36 -1.91 23.26
C ILE A 2 -0.27 -2.93 23.61
N LYS A 3 -0.62 -4.21 23.54
CA LYS A 3 0.31 -5.32 23.73
C LYS A 3 -0.06 -6.39 22.71
N ILE A 4 0.87 -6.72 21.83
CA ILE A 4 0.69 -7.77 20.83
C ILE A 4 1.19 -9.08 21.46
N LYS A 5 0.27 -10.01 21.72
CA LYS A 5 0.62 -11.34 22.22
C LYS A 5 1.00 -12.27 21.07
N GLU A 6 0.19 -12.26 20.01
CA GLU A 6 0.45 -13.05 18.82
C GLU A 6 0.66 -12.18 17.59
N LYS A 7 1.55 -12.61 16.71
CA LYS A 7 1.93 -11.88 15.49
C LYS A 7 0.77 -11.64 14.53
N LYS A 8 -0.25 -12.51 14.56
CA LYS A 8 -1.50 -12.39 13.79
C LYS A 8 -2.41 -11.26 14.26
N ASP A 9 -2.20 -10.73 15.48
CA ASP A 9 -3.05 -9.69 16.07
C ASP A 9 -2.60 -8.27 15.73
N CYS A 10 -1.70 -8.11 14.76
CA CYS A 10 -1.23 -6.82 14.29
C CYS A 10 -1.19 -6.80 12.76
N CYS A 11 -1.76 -5.77 12.12
CA CYS A 11 -1.65 -5.59 10.67
C CYS A 11 -0.47 -4.67 10.27
N GLY A 12 0.26 -4.11 11.24
CA GLY A 12 1.40 -3.23 10.99
C GLY A 12 1.05 -1.86 10.41
N CYS A 13 -0.18 -1.36 10.58
CA CYS A 13 -0.60 -0.05 10.04
C CYS A 13 -0.04 1.18 10.78
N GLY A 14 0.60 0.99 11.95
CA GLY A 14 1.24 2.07 12.69
C GLY A 14 0.31 3.12 13.33
N ALA A 15 -1.01 2.94 13.30
CA ALA A 15 -1.97 3.87 13.91
C ALA A 15 -1.70 4.12 15.40
N CYS A 16 -1.40 3.04 16.14
CA CYS A 16 -1.11 3.09 17.58
C CYS A 16 0.15 3.92 17.90
N ALA A 17 1.21 3.75 17.12
CA ALA A 17 2.45 4.52 17.27
C ALA A 17 2.22 6.00 16.94
N GLN A 18 1.56 6.28 15.82
CA GLN A 18 1.31 7.65 15.37
C GLN A 18 0.34 8.43 16.28
N LYS A 19 -0.66 7.78 16.90
CA LYS A 19 -1.63 8.47 17.77
C LYS A 19 -1.14 8.65 19.20
N CYS A 20 -0.03 8.00 19.59
CA CYS A 20 0.48 8.06 20.95
C CYS A 20 0.93 9.50 21.28
N PRO A 21 0.29 10.21 22.23
CA PRO A 21 0.62 11.60 22.51
C PRO A 21 2.03 11.76 23.12
N LEU A 22 2.48 10.77 23.87
CA LEU A 22 3.80 10.75 24.51
C LEU A 22 4.87 10.08 23.64
N LYS A 23 4.51 9.64 22.43
CA LYS A 23 5.42 8.93 21.50
C LYS A 23 6.17 7.76 22.15
N CYS A 24 5.55 7.09 23.12
CA CYS A 24 6.15 5.96 23.83
C CYS A 24 5.98 4.61 23.10
N ILE A 25 5.49 4.61 21.85
CA ILE A 25 5.31 3.40 21.05
C ILE A 25 6.19 3.50 19.81
N THR A 26 7.11 2.56 19.65
CA THR A 26 7.99 2.44 18.49
C THR A 26 7.60 1.20 17.70
N LEU A 27 7.69 1.26 16.37
CA LEU A 27 7.52 0.07 15.53
C LEU A 27 8.88 -0.60 15.32
N ILE A 28 9.04 -1.82 15.83
CA ILE A 28 10.27 -2.61 15.74
C ILE A 28 10.08 -3.75 14.76
N THR A 29 11.10 -3.97 13.93
CA THR A 29 11.16 -5.06 12.97
C THR A 29 11.40 -6.39 13.69
N ASP A 30 10.65 -7.42 13.35
CA ASP A 30 10.90 -8.77 13.86
C ASP A 30 11.79 -9.60 12.93
N SER A 31 11.96 -10.88 13.28
CA SER A 31 12.81 -11.83 12.54
C SER A 31 12.34 -12.10 11.10
N GLU A 32 11.11 -11.72 10.73
CA GLU A 32 10.56 -11.85 9.38
C GLU A 32 10.51 -10.49 8.65
N GLY A 33 11.07 -9.43 9.22
CA GLY A 33 11.05 -8.10 8.60
C GLY A 33 9.76 -7.32 8.81
N PHE A 34 8.81 -7.82 9.61
CA PHE A 34 7.54 -7.14 9.84
C PHE A 34 7.62 -6.20 11.05
N LEU A 35 6.99 -5.04 10.93
CA LEU A 35 6.91 -4.04 12.00
C LEU A 35 5.82 -4.36 13.03
N TYR A 36 6.16 -4.30 14.32
CA TYR A 36 5.24 -4.45 15.47
C TYR A 36 5.43 -3.35 16.51
N PRO A 37 4.36 -2.92 17.20
CA PRO A 37 4.47 -1.90 18.24
C PRO A 37 5.11 -2.46 19.51
N GLU A 38 6.14 -1.77 19.98
CA GLU A 38 6.77 -1.93 21.28
C GLU A 38 6.52 -0.66 22.11
N THR A 39 6.08 -0.82 23.36
CA THR A 39 5.68 0.31 24.22
C THR A 39 6.67 0.47 25.37
N ASP A 40 7.25 1.67 25.49
CA ASP A 40 7.98 2.10 26.69
C ASP A 40 6.97 2.36 27.82
N THR A 41 6.91 1.43 28.78
CA THR A 41 5.95 1.47 29.89
C THR A 41 6.24 2.58 30.88
N SER A 42 7.50 3.01 31.01
CA SER A 42 7.89 4.09 31.93
C SER A 42 7.30 5.44 31.52
N LYS A 43 7.10 5.65 30.21
CA LYS A 43 6.50 6.86 29.65
C LYS A 43 4.98 6.76 29.45
N CYS A 44 4.40 5.57 29.57
CA CYS A 44 3.00 5.34 29.19
C CYS A 44 2.03 5.76 30.29
N VAL A 45 1.25 6.82 30.06
CA VAL A 45 0.17 7.27 30.97
C VAL A 45 -1.14 6.49 30.81
N GLN A 46 -1.11 5.33 30.15
CA GLN A 46 -2.27 4.43 30.02
C GLN A 46 -3.56 5.03 29.42
N CYS A 47 -3.48 6.12 28.64
CA CYS A 47 -4.65 6.81 28.06
C CYS A 47 -5.57 5.97 27.13
N GLY A 48 -5.14 4.76 26.73
CA GLY A 48 -5.93 3.83 25.92
C GLY A 48 -6.07 4.19 24.43
N LEU A 49 -5.50 5.30 23.96
CA LEU A 49 -5.63 5.73 22.55
C LEU A 49 -5.12 4.69 21.55
N CYS A 50 -3.99 4.03 21.85
CA CYS A 50 -3.42 2.99 20.99
C CYS A 50 -4.35 1.79 20.78
N ILE A 51 -5.21 1.49 21.76
CA ILE A 51 -6.24 0.46 21.65
C ILE A 51 -7.39 0.96 20.79
N LYS A 52 -7.89 2.17 21.05
CA LYS A 52 -9.04 2.79 20.35
C LYS A 52 -8.81 2.96 18.85
N VAL A 53 -7.55 3.13 18.42
CA VAL A 53 -7.20 3.31 16.99
C VAL A 53 -6.76 2.01 16.29
N CYS A 54 -6.74 0.87 16.99
CA CYS A 54 -6.29 -0.39 16.41
C CYS A 54 -7.40 -1.04 15.57
N PRO A 55 -7.19 -1.27 14.26
CA PRO A 55 -8.21 -1.89 13.40
C PRO A 55 -8.41 -3.38 13.65
N VAL A 56 -7.47 -4.05 14.31
CA VAL A 56 -7.64 -5.46 14.73
C VAL A 56 -8.62 -5.58 15.91
N ILE A 57 -8.57 -4.61 16.82
CA ILE A 57 -9.40 -4.58 18.03
C ILE A 57 -10.78 -3.98 17.73
N ASN A 58 -10.84 -2.92 16.93
CA ASN A 58 -12.08 -2.17 16.65
C ASN A 58 -12.56 -2.45 15.22
N GLN A 59 -12.92 -3.71 14.96
CA GLN A 59 -13.37 -4.13 13.63
C GLN A 59 -14.76 -3.57 13.33
N LYS A 60 -14.95 -3.11 12.08
CA LYS A 60 -16.28 -2.79 11.57
C LYS A 60 -16.97 -4.07 11.08
N LYS A 61 -18.29 -4.01 10.94
CA LYS A 61 -19.07 -5.08 10.27
C LYS A 61 -18.75 -5.12 8.77
N GLY A 62 -18.89 -6.29 8.17
CA GLY A 62 -18.77 -6.46 6.72
C GLY A 62 -19.79 -5.59 5.98
N ARG A 63 -19.45 -5.18 4.76
CA ARG A 63 -20.28 -4.29 3.94
C ARG A 63 -20.40 -4.83 2.52
N LEU A 64 -21.46 -4.41 1.83
CA LEU A 64 -21.60 -4.55 0.38
C LEU A 64 -21.32 -3.19 -0.28
N PRO A 65 -20.76 -3.17 -1.50
CA PRO A 65 -20.62 -1.94 -2.26
C PRO A 65 -22.00 -1.39 -2.63
N LEU A 66 -22.14 -0.07 -2.67
CA LEU A 66 -23.37 0.59 -3.14
C LEU A 66 -23.55 0.35 -4.65
N GLU A 67 -22.45 0.42 -5.40
CA GLU A 67 -22.40 0.14 -6.83
C GLU A 67 -21.08 -0.57 -7.17
N CYS A 68 -21.11 -1.39 -8.22
CA CYS A 68 -19.92 -2.02 -8.79
C CYS A 68 -19.85 -1.71 -10.29
N LYS A 69 -18.76 -1.08 -10.72
CA LYS A 69 -18.56 -0.64 -12.11
C LYS A 69 -17.18 -1.06 -12.61
N ALA A 70 -17.09 -1.32 -13.90
CA ALA A 70 -15.84 -1.50 -14.61
C ALA A 70 -15.41 -0.17 -15.26
N ALA A 71 -14.13 0.18 -15.14
CA ALA A 71 -13.59 1.40 -15.74
C ALA A 71 -12.11 1.21 -16.11
N GLN A 72 -11.69 1.91 -17.16
CA GLN A 72 -10.32 1.90 -17.67
C GLN A 72 -9.89 3.32 -18.05
N ASN A 73 -8.65 3.68 -17.72
CA ASN A 73 -8.06 4.94 -18.13
C ASN A 73 -7.81 4.98 -19.64
N LEU A 74 -8.34 6.00 -20.30
CA LEU A 74 -8.21 6.23 -21.74
C LEU A 74 -6.80 6.72 -22.14
N ASN A 75 -6.04 7.29 -21.20
CA ASN A 75 -4.66 7.66 -21.44
C ASN A 75 -3.79 6.39 -21.51
N LYS A 76 -3.38 6.01 -22.73
CA LYS A 76 -2.61 4.79 -22.98
C LYS A 76 -1.27 4.74 -22.22
N ASN A 77 -0.59 5.87 -22.06
CA ASN A 77 0.68 5.93 -21.33
C ASN A 77 0.47 5.70 -19.83
N GLU A 78 -0.55 6.30 -19.23
CA GLU A 78 -0.89 6.04 -17.83
C GLU A 78 -1.40 4.62 -17.60
N LEU A 79 -2.18 4.11 -18.55
CA LEU A 79 -2.68 2.74 -18.51
C LEU A 79 -1.52 1.74 -18.56
N SER A 80 -0.51 1.95 -19.42
CA SER A 80 0.64 1.05 -19.52
C SER A 80 1.48 1.01 -18.24
N HIS A 81 1.59 2.14 -17.53
CA HIS A 81 2.30 2.24 -16.25
C HIS A 81 1.44 1.85 -15.02
N SER A 82 0.18 1.45 -15.24
CA SER A 82 -0.73 1.02 -14.18
C SER A 82 -0.82 -0.50 -14.09
N SER A 83 -1.02 -1.04 -12.89
CA SER A 83 -1.21 -2.49 -12.66
C SER A 83 -2.42 -3.11 -13.38
N SER A 84 -3.41 -2.29 -13.70
CA SER A 84 -4.74 -2.71 -14.15
C SER A 84 -5.39 -1.55 -14.92
N GLY A 85 -6.68 -1.27 -14.70
CA GLY A 85 -7.43 -0.20 -15.37
C GLY A 85 -6.97 1.24 -15.11
N GLY A 86 -5.98 1.49 -14.25
CA GLY A 86 -5.37 2.83 -14.10
C GLY A 86 -6.23 3.87 -13.38
N LEU A 87 -7.12 3.44 -12.47
CA LEU A 87 -8.02 4.35 -11.74
C LEU A 87 -7.32 5.26 -10.73
N PHE A 88 -6.24 4.79 -10.09
CA PHE A 88 -5.51 5.58 -9.10
C PHE A 88 -5.09 6.95 -9.64
N ILE A 89 -4.47 6.99 -10.84
CA ILE A 89 -3.93 8.23 -11.39
C ILE A 89 -5.04 9.20 -11.82
N ILE A 90 -6.21 8.70 -12.24
CA ILE A 90 -7.38 9.51 -12.54
C ILE A 90 -7.85 10.24 -11.27
N LEU A 91 -8.02 9.49 -10.17
CA LEU A 91 -8.43 10.05 -8.88
C LEU A 91 -7.38 11.04 -8.34
N ALA A 92 -6.10 10.69 -8.48
CA ALA A 92 -5.00 11.56 -8.04
C ALA A 92 -4.99 12.88 -8.82
N LYS A 93 -5.15 12.86 -10.15
CA LYS A 93 -5.23 14.07 -10.96
C LYS A 93 -6.44 14.93 -10.63
N TYR A 94 -7.60 14.30 -10.37
CA TYR A 94 -8.78 15.03 -9.90
C TYR A 94 -8.46 15.79 -8.60
N VAL A 95 -7.92 15.11 -7.58
CA VAL A 95 -7.59 15.76 -6.31
C VAL A 95 -6.50 16.83 -6.45
N LEU A 96 -5.49 16.61 -7.30
CA LEU A 96 -4.47 17.61 -7.61
C LEU A 96 -5.07 18.86 -8.28
N SER A 97 -6.04 18.69 -9.19
CA SER A 97 -6.71 19.83 -9.84
C SER A 97 -7.47 20.72 -8.86
N GLN A 98 -7.82 20.18 -7.68
CA GLN A 98 -8.45 20.89 -6.58
C GLN A 98 -7.43 21.43 -5.55
N GLY A 99 -6.13 21.42 -5.88
CA GLY A 99 -5.06 21.82 -4.96
C GLY A 99 -4.88 20.87 -3.77
N GLY A 100 -5.36 19.62 -3.88
CA GLY A 100 -5.33 18.63 -2.82
C GLY A 100 -4.00 17.89 -2.66
N ILE A 101 -3.96 16.97 -1.69
CA ILE A 101 -2.79 16.17 -1.31
C ILE A 101 -3.04 14.70 -1.66
N ILE A 102 -2.04 14.03 -2.23
CA ILE A 102 -2.09 12.61 -2.52
C ILE A 102 -1.22 11.84 -1.53
N VAL A 103 -1.74 10.74 -1.01
CA VAL A 103 -1.03 9.81 -0.13
C VAL A 103 -1.04 8.42 -0.75
N GLY A 104 0.14 7.83 -0.91
CA GLY A 104 0.30 6.53 -1.53
C GLY A 104 1.70 5.96 -1.35
N ALA A 105 1.87 4.71 -1.79
CA ALA A 105 3.07 3.92 -1.58
C ALA A 105 4.11 4.10 -2.68
N VAL A 106 5.36 4.39 -2.29
CA VAL A 106 6.54 4.50 -3.16
C VAL A 106 7.64 3.57 -2.68
N PHE A 107 8.58 3.22 -3.56
CA PHE A 107 9.85 2.67 -3.14
C PHE A 107 10.77 3.76 -2.59
N ASP A 108 11.51 3.46 -1.53
CA ASP A 108 12.62 4.28 -1.07
C ASP A 108 13.94 3.91 -1.77
N LYS A 109 15.03 4.56 -1.37
CA LYS A 109 16.37 4.36 -1.95
C LYS A 109 16.91 2.93 -1.80
N ASN A 110 16.36 2.16 -0.86
CA ASN A 110 16.75 0.78 -0.57
C ASN A 110 15.70 -0.21 -1.08
N TRP A 111 14.77 0.23 -1.94
CA TRP A 111 13.65 -0.57 -2.44
C TRP A 111 12.70 -1.10 -1.36
N ASN A 112 12.69 -0.49 -0.17
CA ASN A 112 11.60 -0.71 0.78
C ASN A 112 10.38 0.10 0.35
N VAL A 113 9.18 -0.38 0.69
CA VAL A 113 7.95 0.33 0.37
C VAL A 113 7.54 1.22 1.55
N LYS A 114 7.23 2.49 1.28
CA LYS A 114 6.72 3.43 2.28
C LYS A 114 5.62 4.32 1.71
N HIS A 115 4.70 4.76 2.54
CA HIS A 115 3.75 5.80 2.18
C HIS A 115 4.39 7.18 2.31
N VAL A 116 4.04 8.07 1.39
CA VAL A 116 4.43 9.48 1.40
C VAL A 116 3.23 10.34 1.05
N THR A 117 3.21 11.58 1.55
CA THR A 117 2.27 12.62 1.11
C THR A 117 2.94 13.51 0.05
N SER A 118 2.24 13.85 -1.02
CA SER A 118 2.79 14.75 -2.04
C SER A 118 1.71 15.48 -2.85
N GLN A 119 2.10 16.64 -3.40
CA GLN A 119 1.42 17.31 -4.52
C GLN A 119 2.27 17.29 -5.80
N ASN A 120 3.49 16.74 -5.73
CA ASN A 120 4.40 16.70 -6.88
C ASN A 120 4.05 15.48 -7.75
N TYR A 121 3.69 15.75 -9.00
CA TYR A 121 3.34 14.73 -9.98
C TYR A 121 4.44 13.68 -10.20
N ASP A 122 5.72 14.05 -10.12
CA ASP A 122 6.85 13.12 -10.27
C ASP A 122 6.94 12.12 -9.11
N ILE A 123 6.45 12.50 -7.93
CA ILE A 123 6.34 11.59 -6.78
C ILE A 123 5.07 10.74 -6.91
N ILE A 124 3.97 11.34 -7.36
CA ILE A 124 2.67 10.68 -7.49
C ILE A 124 2.69 9.62 -8.59
N SER A 125 3.37 9.86 -9.71
CA SER A 125 3.59 8.86 -10.75
C SER A 125 4.33 7.62 -10.21
N LYS A 126 5.23 7.77 -9.24
CA LYS A 126 5.89 6.65 -8.55
C LYS A 126 4.97 5.89 -7.59
N MET A 127 3.81 6.46 -7.23
CA MET A 127 2.78 5.75 -6.46
C MET A 127 2.00 4.75 -7.32
N MET A 128 1.97 4.94 -8.65
CA MET A 128 1.37 3.99 -9.59
C MET A 128 2.07 2.63 -9.53
N GLY A 129 1.36 1.60 -9.99
CA GLY A 129 1.88 0.23 -10.01
C GLY A 129 1.86 -0.47 -8.64
N SER A 130 1.67 -1.78 -8.69
CA SER A 130 1.60 -2.63 -7.51
C SER A 130 2.98 -2.80 -6.93
N LYS A 131 3.07 -2.75 -5.60
CA LYS A 131 4.32 -2.95 -4.85
C LYS A 131 4.04 -4.08 -3.87
N TYR A 132 4.35 -5.31 -4.25
CA TYR A 132 4.06 -6.51 -3.46
C TYR A 132 5.07 -6.68 -2.34
N VAL A 133 5.07 -5.75 -1.38
CA VAL A 133 5.85 -5.76 -0.13
C VAL A 133 5.06 -4.96 0.90
N GLN A 134 5.08 -5.35 2.18
CA GLN A 134 4.42 -4.54 3.21
C GLN A 134 5.03 -3.12 3.24
N SER A 135 4.19 -2.11 3.03
CA SER A 135 4.62 -0.72 3.10
C SER A 135 4.57 -0.16 4.53
N ASN A 136 5.55 0.66 4.91
CA ASN A 136 5.52 1.45 6.13
C ASN A 136 4.66 2.72 5.92
N THR A 137 3.65 2.97 6.76
CA THR A 137 2.81 4.19 6.68
C THR A 137 3.53 5.46 7.14
N ALA A 138 4.73 5.34 7.72
CA ALA A 138 5.56 6.44 8.22
C ALA A 138 4.76 7.41 9.13
N LYS A 139 4.72 8.70 8.78
CA LYS A 139 3.99 9.75 9.51
C LYS A 139 2.70 10.17 8.79
N THR A 140 2.29 9.43 7.77
CA THR A 140 1.26 9.89 6.84
C THR A 140 -0.12 10.05 7.47
N TYR A 141 -0.45 9.35 8.57
CA TYR A 141 -1.74 9.58 9.25
C TYR A 141 -1.75 10.92 9.98
N ILE A 142 -0.65 11.28 10.65
CA ILE A 142 -0.49 12.58 11.31
C ILE A 142 -0.51 13.70 10.28
N GLU A 143 0.21 13.53 9.17
CA GLU A 143 0.25 14.49 8.06
C GLU A 143 -1.13 14.66 7.44
N THR A 144 -1.84 13.56 7.17
CA THR A 144 -3.21 13.58 6.67
C THR A 144 -4.15 14.35 7.59
N GLU A 145 -4.16 14.08 8.89
CA GLU A 145 -5.01 14.82 9.84
C GLU A 145 -4.71 16.33 9.83
N LYS A 146 -3.43 16.72 9.68
CA LYS A 146 -3.04 18.14 9.57
C LYS A 146 -3.61 18.81 8.32
N TYR A 147 -3.53 18.16 7.16
CA TYR A 147 -4.12 18.70 5.93
C TYR A 147 -5.63 18.78 6.01
N LEU A 148 -6.27 17.73 6.53
CA LEU A 148 -7.72 17.68 6.66
C LEU A 148 -8.25 18.78 7.59
N LYS A 149 -7.58 19.05 8.71
CA LYS A 149 -7.93 20.16 9.63
C LYS A 149 -7.79 21.54 9.00
N LYS A 150 -6.99 21.69 7.94
CA LYS A 150 -6.85 22.92 7.16
C LYS A 150 -7.89 23.04 6.03
N GLY A 151 -8.82 22.09 5.92
CA GLY A 151 -9.81 22.06 4.82
C GLY A 151 -9.24 21.59 3.49
N ILE A 152 -8.00 21.11 3.44
CA ILE A 152 -7.37 20.65 2.19
C ILE A 152 -7.92 19.27 1.83
N LEU A 153 -8.30 19.07 0.56
CA LEU A 153 -8.74 17.78 0.04
C LEU A 153 -7.58 16.78 0.05
N VAL A 154 -7.80 15.57 0.56
CA VAL A 154 -6.79 14.51 0.61
C VAL A 154 -7.30 13.25 -0.07
N LEU A 155 -6.52 12.68 -1.00
CA LEU A 155 -6.68 11.31 -1.48
C LEU A 155 -5.73 10.41 -0.70
N TYR A 156 -6.26 9.50 0.12
CA TYR A 156 -5.45 8.49 0.80
C TYR A 156 -5.65 7.12 0.18
N THR A 157 -4.58 6.57 -0.38
CA THR A 157 -4.57 5.22 -0.94
C THR A 157 -3.72 4.27 -0.11
N GLY A 158 -4.19 3.05 0.12
CA GLY A 158 -3.48 2.05 0.91
C GLY A 158 -4.19 0.70 0.92
N THR A 159 -3.64 -0.29 1.61
CA THR A 159 -4.32 -1.57 1.80
C THR A 159 -5.57 -1.39 2.68
N PRO A 160 -6.56 -2.31 2.63
CA PRO A 160 -7.76 -2.21 3.46
C PRO A 160 -7.49 -2.02 4.95
N CYS A 161 -6.46 -2.69 5.49
CA CYS A 161 -6.09 -2.55 6.91
C CYS A 161 -5.39 -1.22 7.24
N GLN A 162 -4.74 -0.58 6.25
CA GLN A 162 -4.20 0.77 6.39
C GLN A 162 -5.32 1.82 6.32
N ILE A 163 -6.31 1.65 5.45
CA ILE A 163 -7.48 2.54 5.43
C ILE A 163 -8.30 2.42 6.72
N ALA A 164 -8.51 1.20 7.21
CA ALA A 164 -9.15 0.96 8.52
C ALA A 164 -8.39 1.68 9.65
N GLY A 165 -7.06 1.55 9.66
CA GLY A 165 -6.17 2.22 10.61
C GLY A 165 -6.26 3.74 10.54
N LEU A 166 -6.28 4.32 9.34
CA LEU A 166 -6.44 5.75 9.12
C LEU A 166 -7.79 6.26 9.65
N LYS A 167 -8.91 5.65 9.26
CA LYS A 167 -10.24 6.10 9.68
C LYS A 167 -10.40 6.06 11.20
N LEU A 168 -9.90 5.00 11.85
CA LEU A 168 -9.87 4.94 13.33
C LEU A 168 -8.92 5.96 13.95
N PHE A 169 -7.75 6.20 13.35
CA PHE A 169 -6.80 7.22 13.79
C PHE A 169 -7.42 8.62 13.78
N LEU A 170 -8.20 8.95 12.75
CA LEU A 170 -8.83 10.27 12.58
C LEU A 170 -9.93 10.55 13.61
N ARG A 171 -10.57 9.49 14.15
CA ARG A 171 -11.60 9.54 15.21
C ARG A 171 -12.85 10.38 14.88
N LYS A 172 -12.99 10.84 13.65
CA LYS A 172 -14.18 11.44 13.06
C LYS A 172 -14.09 11.32 11.54
N GLU A 173 -15.22 11.44 10.88
CA GLU A 173 -15.26 11.54 9.43
C GLU A 173 -14.85 12.95 9.00
N TYR A 174 -14.24 13.05 7.82
CA TYR A 174 -13.82 14.30 7.19
C TYR A 174 -14.38 14.33 5.78
N SER A 175 -15.17 15.35 5.44
CA SER A 175 -15.77 15.51 4.11
C SER A 175 -14.73 15.77 3.02
N ASN A 176 -13.55 16.26 3.40
CA ASN A 176 -12.40 16.52 2.53
C ASN A 176 -11.38 15.36 2.50
N LEU A 177 -11.80 14.14 2.84
CA LEU A 177 -11.00 12.92 2.69
C LEU A 177 -11.65 11.98 1.69
N ILE A 178 -10.88 11.54 0.70
CA ILE A 178 -11.23 10.45 -0.19
C ILE A 178 -10.29 9.28 0.12
N THR A 179 -10.85 8.15 0.52
CA THR A 179 -10.11 6.92 0.77
C THR A 179 -10.30 5.93 -0.36
N VAL A 180 -9.18 5.34 -0.80
CA VAL A 180 -9.17 4.29 -1.81
C VAL A 180 -8.36 3.11 -1.28
N ASP A 181 -8.98 1.94 -1.20
CA ASP A 181 -8.28 0.68 -1.04
C ASP A 181 -8.47 -0.20 -2.25
N PHE A 182 -7.92 -1.40 -2.18
CA PHE A 182 -7.99 -2.39 -3.23
C PHE A 182 -8.24 -3.77 -2.66
N ILE A 183 -8.76 -4.67 -3.48
CA ILE A 183 -8.87 -6.09 -3.14
C ILE A 183 -7.45 -6.63 -2.92
N CYS A 184 -7.15 -6.95 -1.67
CA CYS A 184 -5.82 -7.27 -1.22
C CYS A 184 -5.73 -8.76 -0.88
N HIS A 185 -4.80 -9.45 -1.52
CA HIS A 185 -4.47 -10.85 -1.22
C HIS A 185 -3.77 -10.98 0.14
N GLY A 186 -2.77 -10.12 0.36
CA GLY A 186 -1.93 -10.06 1.55
C GLY A 186 -0.70 -9.21 1.27
N VAL A 187 0.13 -9.00 2.28
CA VAL A 187 1.41 -8.29 2.13
C VAL A 187 2.57 -9.23 2.47
N PRO A 188 3.55 -9.40 1.56
CA PRO A 188 4.69 -10.26 1.83
C PRO A 188 5.76 -9.56 2.68
N SER A 189 6.65 -10.37 3.26
CA SER A 189 7.77 -9.99 4.12
C SER A 189 8.74 -9.01 3.48
N PRO A 190 9.02 -7.86 4.13
CA PRO A 190 10.11 -6.96 3.73
C PRO A 190 11.49 -7.62 3.77
N LEU A 191 11.75 -8.53 4.72
CA LEU A 191 13.05 -9.21 4.82
C LEU A 191 13.25 -10.22 3.68
N VAL A 192 12.23 -10.98 3.32
CA VAL A 192 12.32 -11.87 2.15
C VAL A 192 12.52 -11.07 0.87
N TRP A 193 11.86 -9.91 0.75
CA TRP A 193 12.06 -9.01 -0.37
C TRP A 193 13.50 -8.50 -0.46
N GLU A 194 14.06 -8.05 0.68
CA GLU A 194 15.46 -7.64 0.76
C GLU A 194 16.42 -8.76 0.33
N ARG A 195 16.23 -9.97 0.86
CA ARG A 195 17.04 -11.15 0.50
C ARG A 195 16.93 -11.51 -0.96
N TYR A 196 15.72 -11.48 -1.51
CA TYR A 196 15.47 -11.72 -2.93
C TYR A 196 16.26 -10.73 -3.81
N LEU A 197 16.23 -9.42 -3.47
CA LEU A 197 17.02 -8.43 -4.20
C LEU A 197 18.54 -8.66 -4.08
N GLN A 198 19.03 -9.10 -2.92
CA GLN A 198 20.44 -9.44 -2.71
C GLN A 198 20.86 -10.65 -3.56
N GLU A 199 20.01 -11.69 -3.64
CA GLU A 199 20.27 -12.90 -4.43
C GLU A 199 20.35 -12.64 -5.94
N LEU A 200 19.60 -11.65 -6.45
CA LEU A 200 19.72 -11.24 -7.85
C LEU A 200 21.10 -10.66 -8.19
N ASN A 201 21.89 -10.26 -7.18
CA ASN A 201 23.25 -9.74 -7.32
C ASN A 201 23.36 -8.55 -8.31
N ILE A 202 22.35 -7.69 -8.34
CA ILE A 202 22.29 -6.54 -9.26
C ILE A 202 22.87 -5.31 -8.56
N LYS A 203 24.00 -4.80 -9.10
CA LYS A 203 24.73 -3.64 -8.52
C LYS A 203 23.93 -2.34 -8.50
N SER A 204 22.98 -2.16 -9.42
CA SER A 204 22.20 -0.92 -9.55
C SER A 204 20.89 -1.18 -10.28
N VAL A 205 19.77 -0.81 -9.65
CA VAL A 205 18.42 -0.84 -10.22
C VAL A 205 17.84 0.57 -10.11
N ASP A 206 17.15 1.03 -11.15
CA ASP A 206 16.48 2.34 -11.19
C ASP A 206 14.95 2.21 -11.12
N ASN A 207 14.39 1.07 -11.53
CA ASN A 207 12.97 0.82 -11.52
C ASN A 207 12.64 -0.66 -11.33
N ILE A 208 11.59 -0.92 -10.54
CA ILE A 208 11.00 -2.24 -10.31
C ILE A 208 9.52 -2.17 -10.66
N ASP A 209 9.10 -3.05 -11.56
CA ASP A 209 7.70 -3.17 -11.99
C ASP A 209 7.24 -4.61 -11.77
N PHE A 210 6.35 -4.81 -10.81
CA PHE A 210 5.78 -6.13 -10.52
C PHE A 210 4.76 -6.60 -11.55
N ARG A 211 4.23 -5.69 -12.37
CA ARG A 211 3.15 -5.96 -13.32
C ARG A 211 3.43 -5.30 -14.66
N ASN A 212 4.64 -5.47 -15.17
CA ASN A 212 4.95 -4.96 -16.50
C ASN A 212 4.17 -5.72 -17.57
N LYS A 213 3.50 -4.98 -18.45
CA LYS A 213 2.58 -5.53 -19.46
C LYS A 213 3.12 -5.41 -20.88
N THR A 214 4.25 -4.73 -21.07
CA THR A 214 4.74 -4.33 -22.40
C THR A 214 5.05 -5.54 -23.28
N GLU A 215 5.70 -6.57 -22.72
CA GLU A 215 6.13 -7.74 -23.50
C GLU A 215 5.04 -8.82 -23.63
N ARG A 216 4.14 -8.94 -22.64
CA ARG A 216 3.27 -10.14 -22.48
C ARG A 216 1.80 -9.84 -22.18
N GLY A 217 1.41 -8.57 -22.22
CA GLY A 217 0.06 -8.12 -21.93
C GLY A 217 -0.32 -8.23 -20.45
N TRP A 218 -1.58 -7.89 -20.15
CA TRP A 218 -2.07 -7.80 -18.77
C TRP A 218 -2.21 -9.18 -18.08
N LYS A 219 -2.63 -10.23 -18.80
CA LYS A 219 -2.85 -11.57 -18.22
C LYS A 219 -1.55 -12.30 -17.86
N ASN A 220 -0.50 -12.10 -18.65
CA ASN A 220 0.80 -12.76 -18.50
C ASN A 220 1.91 -11.78 -18.10
N PHE A 221 1.56 -10.78 -17.28
CA PHE A 221 2.49 -9.73 -16.87
C PHE A 221 3.80 -10.28 -16.27
N SER A 222 4.85 -9.47 -16.35
CA SER A 222 6.18 -9.80 -15.86
C SER A 222 6.58 -8.96 -14.65
N PHE A 223 7.39 -9.56 -13.79
CA PHE A 223 8.28 -8.84 -12.90
C PHE A 223 9.46 -8.32 -13.73
N VAL A 224 9.71 -7.01 -13.70
CA VAL A 224 10.76 -6.37 -14.50
C VAL A 224 11.63 -5.47 -13.64
N LEU A 225 12.95 -5.59 -13.81
CA LEU A 225 13.95 -4.69 -13.27
C LEU A 225 14.61 -3.90 -14.40
N LYS A 226 14.68 -2.58 -14.24
CA LYS A 226 15.28 -1.69 -15.23
C LYS A 226 16.40 -0.85 -14.63
N LYS A 227 17.40 -0.56 -15.45
CA LYS A 227 18.48 0.40 -15.17
C LYS A 227 18.51 1.46 -16.26
N LYS A 228 18.71 2.70 -15.87
CA LYS A 228 18.89 3.82 -16.80
C LYS A 228 20.26 3.71 -17.45
N CYS A 229 20.29 3.84 -18.77
CA CYS A 229 21.54 3.94 -19.51
C CYS A 229 22.04 5.39 -19.43
N TYR A 230 23.34 5.58 -19.17
CA TYR A 230 23.95 6.90 -19.25
C TYR A 230 23.80 7.43 -20.70
N ASN A 231 23.33 8.67 -20.86
CA ASN A 231 23.13 9.33 -22.15
C ASN A 231 22.08 8.73 -23.11
N SER A 232 21.18 7.85 -22.64
CA SER A 232 20.00 7.43 -23.41
C SER A 232 18.70 7.72 -22.66
N LYS A 233 17.63 8.03 -23.40
CA LYS A 233 16.27 8.07 -22.84
C LYS A 233 15.75 6.66 -22.52
N ASP A 234 16.39 5.62 -23.05
CA ASP A 234 15.97 4.24 -22.88
C ASP A 234 16.59 3.61 -21.63
N SER A 235 15.77 2.83 -20.94
CA SER A 235 16.20 2.00 -19.82
C SER A 235 16.52 0.58 -20.30
N LEU A 236 17.65 0.03 -19.89
CA LEU A 236 17.99 -1.37 -20.07
C LEU A 236 17.15 -2.24 -19.12
N ILE A 237 16.48 -3.25 -19.67
CA ILE A 237 15.85 -4.32 -18.89
C ILE A 237 16.94 -5.29 -18.45
N ILE A 238 17.14 -5.43 -17.13
CA ILE A 238 18.15 -6.34 -16.55
C ILE A 238 17.51 -7.69 -16.20
N CYS A 239 16.25 -7.68 -15.82
CA CYS A 239 15.50 -8.90 -15.50
C CYS A 239 14.05 -8.73 -16.01
N SER A 240 13.52 -9.75 -16.67
CA SER A 240 12.12 -9.85 -17.09
C SER A 240 11.66 -11.30 -16.92
N GLU A 241 10.90 -11.55 -15.87
CA GLU A 241 10.38 -12.87 -15.56
C GLU A 241 8.85 -12.84 -15.55
N LYS A 242 8.22 -13.84 -16.18
CA LYS A 242 6.77 -14.04 -16.01
C LYS A 242 6.48 -14.18 -14.52
N HIS A 243 5.40 -13.55 -14.04
CA HIS A 243 5.06 -13.56 -12.62
C HIS A 243 4.97 -14.97 -12.00
N HIS A 244 4.50 -15.97 -12.76
CA HIS A 244 4.41 -17.35 -12.29
C HIS A 244 5.74 -18.12 -12.34
N ASN A 245 6.80 -17.55 -12.92
CA ASN A 245 8.15 -18.12 -12.92
C ASN A 245 9.02 -17.49 -11.83
N ASN A 246 8.82 -16.19 -11.56
CA ASN A 246 9.56 -15.43 -10.57
C ASN A 246 9.40 -16.01 -9.14
N LEU A 247 10.52 -16.30 -8.48
CA LEU A 247 10.52 -17.00 -7.18
C LEU A 247 9.82 -16.22 -6.07
N PHE A 248 10.06 -14.91 -5.97
CA PHE A 248 9.41 -14.05 -4.97
C PHE A 248 7.89 -14.04 -5.17
N MET A 249 7.44 -13.88 -6.42
CA MET A 249 6.01 -13.89 -6.75
C MET A 249 5.38 -15.26 -6.50
N LYS A 250 6.06 -16.37 -6.78
CA LYS A 250 5.59 -17.72 -6.41
C LYS A 250 5.40 -17.84 -4.90
N ALA A 251 6.40 -17.44 -4.11
CA ALA A 251 6.30 -17.50 -2.65
C ALA A 251 5.16 -16.64 -2.11
N PHE A 252 4.96 -15.43 -2.66
CA PHE A 252 3.85 -14.55 -2.33
C PHE A 252 2.48 -15.17 -2.67
N LEU A 253 2.31 -15.65 -3.90
CA LEU A 253 1.02 -16.19 -4.39
C LEU A 253 0.68 -17.54 -3.75
N SER A 254 1.69 -18.31 -3.31
CA SER A 254 1.53 -19.52 -2.51
C SER A 254 1.35 -19.25 -1.01
N ASN A 255 1.17 -17.99 -0.61
CA ASN A 255 1.00 -17.51 0.76
C ASN A 255 2.20 -17.68 1.70
N LEU A 256 3.32 -18.26 1.27
CA LEU A 256 4.43 -18.68 2.15
C LEU A 256 5.10 -17.55 2.93
N ILE A 257 5.05 -16.33 2.40
CA ILE A 257 5.78 -15.18 2.95
C ILE A 257 4.85 -14.04 3.37
N LEU A 258 3.56 -14.32 3.55
CA LEU A 258 2.59 -13.33 3.98
C LEU A 258 2.75 -12.97 5.45
N ARG A 259 2.46 -11.71 5.76
CA ARG A 259 2.31 -11.26 7.14
C ARG A 259 1.29 -12.16 7.88
N PRO A 260 1.56 -12.63 9.11
CA PRO A 260 0.66 -13.55 9.84
C PRO A 260 -0.80 -13.10 9.95
N SER A 261 -1.06 -11.79 10.06
CA SER A 261 -2.41 -11.25 10.11
C SER A 261 -3.16 -11.29 8.78
N CYS A 262 -2.50 -11.53 7.65
CA CYS A 262 -3.16 -11.61 6.34
C CYS A 262 -4.02 -12.87 6.21
N TYR A 263 -3.63 -13.98 6.85
CA TYR A 263 -4.37 -15.23 6.84
C TYR A 263 -5.78 -15.08 7.43
N ASN A 264 -5.92 -14.26 8.48
CA ASN A 264 -7.21 -13.91 9.08
C ASN A 264 -7.38 -12.38 9.19
N CYS A 265 -7.28 -11.70 8.05
CA CYS A 265 -7.25 -10.23 8.02
C CYS A 265 -8.58 -9.61 8.53
N PRO A 266 -8.52 -8.71 9.53
CA PRO A 266 -9.72 -8.07 10.12
C PRO A 266 -10.40 -7.07 9.19
N SER A 267 -9.77 -6.74 8.05
CA SER A 267 -10.26 -5.75 7.09
C SER A 267 -10.79 -6.37 5.79
N LYS A 268 -10.92 -7.70 5.72
CA LYS A 268 -11.66 -8.40 4.64
C LYS A 268 -13.15 -8.00 4.65
N GLU A 269 -13.90 -8.39 3.63
CA GLU A 269 -15.36 -8.09 3.52
C GLU A 269 -15.68 -6.59 3.53
N LEU A 270 -14.80 -5.78 2.93
CA LEU A 270 -14.94 -4.32 2.83
C LEU A 270 -15.07 -3.61 4.20
N LYS A 271 -14.57 -4.24 5.27
CA LYS A 271 -14.56 -3.71 6.65
C LYS A 271 -13.66 -2.49 6.84
N SER A 272 -12.80 -2.16 5.86
CA SER A 272 -11.91 -1.00 5.92
C SER A 272 -12.65 0.33 6.12
N GLY A 273 -13.89 0.42 5.65
CA GLY A 273 -14.61 1.68 5.62
C GLY A 273 -14.24 2.53 4.41
N SER A 274 -13.40 2.08 3.47
CA SER A 274 -12.99 2.85 2.30
C SER A 274 -14.18 3.37 1.50
N ASP A 275 -14.02 4.53 0.86
CA ASP A 275 -15.04 5.18 0.04
C ASP A 275 -15.07 4.55 -1.35
N ILE A 276 -13.89 4.20 -1.89
CA ILE A 276 -13.73 3.44 -3.12
C ILE A 276 -12.84 2.22 -2.85
N THR A 277 -13.24 1.08 -3.41
CA THR A 277 -12.40 -0.13 -3.46
C THR A 277 -12.17 -0.48 -4.93
N ILE A 278 -10.92 -0.56 -5.35
CA ILE A 278 -10.56 -0.95 -6.73
C ILE A 278 -10.09 -2.40 -6.80
N ALA A 279 -10.37 -3.07 -7.92
CA ALA A 279 -10.00 -4.47 -8.12
C ALA A 279 -9.57 -4.70 -9.57
N ASP A 280 -8.87 -5.81 -9.79
CA ASP A 280 -8.70 -6.36 -11.13
C ASP A 280 -10.02 -6.95 -11.61
N PHE A 281 -10.44 -6.60 -12.83
CA PHE A 281 -11.62 -7.20 -13.45
C PHE A 281 -11.23 -8.54 -14.10
N TRP A 282 -11.04 -9.55 -13.26
CA TRP A 282 -10.76 -10.91 -13.73
C TRP A 282 -11.91 -11.45 -14.57
N SER A 283 -11.57 -12.19 -15.64
CA SER A 283 -12.53 -12.71 -16.62
C SER A 283 -13.27 -11.65 -17.45
N ILE A 284 -12.72 -10.43 -17.56
CA ILE A 284 -13.29 -9.37 -18.42
C ILE A 284 -13.44 -9.84 -19.86
N GLU A 285 -12.57 -10.72 -20.36
CA GLU A 285 -12.65 -11.31 -21.70
C GLU A 285 -13.94 -12.10 -21.97
N LYS A 286 -14.66 -12.51 -20.90
CA LYS A 286 -15.95 -13.20 -21.02
C LYS A 286 -17.14 -12.25 -21.14
N VAL A 287 -16.94 -10.98 -20.81
CA VAL A 287 -17.97 -9.93 -20.76
C VAL A 287 -17.74 -8.88 -21.86
N LEU A 288 -16.48 -8.57 -22.14
CA LEU A 288 -16.00 -7.66 -23.18
C LEU A 288 -14.86 -8.37 -23.94
N PRO A 289 -15.20 -9.25 -24.92
CA PRO A 289 -14.21 -10.00 -25.70
C PRO A 289 -13.36 -9.13 -26.63
#